data_AF-A0A316RHR2-F1
#
_entry.id   AF-A0A316RHR2-F1
#
_cell.length_a   1.000
_cell.length_b   1.000
_cell.length_c   1.000
_cell.angle_alpha   90.00
_cell.angle_beta   90.00
_cell.angle_gamma   90.00
#
_symmetry.space_group_name_H-M   'P 1'
#
loop_
_entity.id
_entity.type
_entity.pdbx_description
1 polymer ?
#
loop_
_entity_poly.entity_id
_entity_poly.type
_entity_poly.pdbx_seq_one_letter_code
_entity_poly.pdbx_strand_id
1 'polypeptide(L)'
;MEDFQGKYNGKQIEQLLDKANDIDLTKYALKTDNAPTATKLQAARTIALSGAVTGSVSSDFGDNVTISTTLANFDASKIASGTISIDRLPKAALERMVVVADDTARFKLTTATAQVGDTVKVTATNKMYLVKDDSKLNTEDGYEPYTASSASSVPWSGVTGKPNTFAPPTAAASTLGGVKVGYTTSGKNYKLQVDASGNAFVNVPWTDNNTTYNQATADTLGLVKIGYTSSGKNYAVSLDANGKMYVNVPWTDNNTTYTQATSDNLGLVKIGYSANGKNYPVELDSSGKMYVNVPWTDTNTTYGVVGANGSTGLVKNGSTVTSASGYTACPIVSGVPYYKDTNTTYANMKAATASAAGAAGLVPAPAAGKQTSFLRGDGTWVVPTNTTYGLASTSANGLLRQLNGSTSNFMRGDGTWATPPNTTYAVANESTNGLMAAADKKTVNRLIGVNTVTTLANLPITKRSITATLSAATTLSVASGMQIGEELMIRCVPSAAFTQAIPNSGAYVSMSGTSIITTANKPFEINIWCYASGKYSIAVKEQD
;
A
#
# COMPACT_ATOMS: atom_id res chain seq x y z
N MET A 1 26.54 -91.69 33.10
CA MET A 1 27.39 -92.86 32.77
C MET A 1 26.71 -94.16 33.16
N GLU A 2 25.96 -94.18 34.27
CA GLU A 2 25.27 -95.38 34.79
C GLU A 2 24.24 -95.99 33.80
N ASP A 3 23.42 -95.19 33.11
CA ASP A 3 22.41 -95.65 32.12
C ASP A 3 22.94 -96.49 30.94
N PHE A 4 24.25 -96.53 30.72
CA PHE A 4 24.87 -97.25 29.60
C PHE A 4 25.36 -98.66 29.95
N GLN A 5 25.47 -99.02 31.23
CA GLN A 5 25.95 -100.35 31.62
C GLN A 5 24.85 -101.40 31.38
N GLY A 6 25.13 -102.36 30.49
CA GLY A 6 24.26 -103.51 30.20
C GLY A 6 23.59 -103.55 28.83
N LYS A 7 23.65 -102.48 28.02
CA LYS A 7 23.07 -102.44 26.65
C LYS A 7 24.07 -102.58 25.51
N TYR A 8 25.34 -102.30 25.75
CA TYR A 8 26.40 -102.33 24.73
C TYR A 8 27.67 -102.98 25.29
N ASN A 9 28.37 -103.77 24.48
CA ASN A 9 29.68 -104.32 24.85
C ASN A 9 30.81 -103.30 24.61
N GLY A 10 32.01 -103.55 25.16
CA GLY A 10 33.14 -102.61 25.09
C GLY A 10 33.48 -102.13 23.67
N LYS A 11 33.51 -103.03 22.68
CA LYS A 11 33.74 -102.67 21.27
C LYS A 11 32.63 -101.82 20.66
N GLN A 12 31.38 -102.04 21.06
CA GLN A 12 30.27 -101.18 20.62
C GLN A 12 30.35 -99.79 21.25
N ILE A 13 30.81 -99.68 22.50
CA ILE A 13 31.04 -98.40 23.17
C ILE A 13 32.19 -97.64 22.48
N GLU A 14 33.31 -98.30 22.21
CA GLU A 14 34.43 -97.73 21.43
C GLU A 14 33.98 -97.26 20.04
N GLN A 15 33.24 -98.08 19.28
CA GLN A 15 32.72 -97.70 17.96
C GLN A 15 31.67 -96.58 17.98
N LEU A 16 30.94 -96.40 19.09
CA LEU A 16 30.04 -95.26 19.27
C LEU A 16 30.80 -94.00 19.69
N LEU A 17 31.91 -94.14 20.42
CA LEU A 17 32.78 -93.04 20.82
C LEU A 17 33.60 -92.51 19.64
N ASP A 18 34.20 -93.39 18.81
CA ASP A 18 34.83 -93.03 17.54
C ASP A 18 33.85 -92.26 16.64
N LYS A 19 32.65 -92.81 16.44
CA LYS A 19 31.58 -92.15 15.66
C LYS A 19 31.08 -90.84 16.26
N ALA A 20 31.29 -90.58 17.55
CA ALA A 20 30.99 -89.30 18.17
C ALA A 20 32.15 -88.30 18.00
N ASN A 21 33.40 -88.78 18.00
CA ASN A 21 34.60 -87.97 17.75
C ASN A 21 34.72 -87.56 16.27
N ASP A 22 34.27 -88.40 15.33
CA ASP A 22 34.20 -88.11 13.88
C ASP A 22 33.06 -87.15 13.50
N ILE A 23 32.21 -86.72 14.45
CA ILE A 23 31.20 -85.68 14.18
C ILE A 23 31.91 -84.33 14.15
N ASP A 24 32.10 -83.81 12.94
CA ASP A 24 32.46 -82.42 12.70
C ASP A 24 31.33 -81.48 13.18
N LEU A 25 31.40 -81.11 14.46
CA LEU A 25 30.48 -80.19 15.11
C LEU A 25 30.49 -78.78 14.48
N THR A 26 31.52 -78.41 13.71
CA THR A 26 31.54 -77.12 12.99
C THR A 26 30.56 -77.10 11.82
N LYS A 27 30.31 -78.29 11.23
CA LYS A 27 29.39 -78.52 10.11
C LYS A 27 27.93 -78.72 10.54
N TYR A 28 27.71 -79.13 11.79
CA TYR A 28 26.39 -79.34 12.40
C TYR A 28 26.03 -78.29 13.47
N ALA A 29 26.72 -77.15 13.49
CA ALA A 29 26.42 -76.04 14.38
C ALA A 29 25.04 -75.42 14.06
N LEU A 30 24.00 -75.92 14.75
CA LEU A 30 22.68 -75.31 14.81
C LEU A 30 22.81 -73.90 15.44
N LYS A 31 22.96 -72.88 14.58
CA LYS A 31 22.96 -71.48 15.02
C LYS A 31 21.56 -71.08 15.49
N THR A 32 21.28 -71.33 16.76
CA THR A 32 20.13 -70.79 17.51
C THR A 32 20.28 -69.30 17.80
N ASP A 33 21.50 -68.79 17.68
CA ASP A 33 21.85 -67.42 18.04
C ASP A 33 21.84 -66.51 16.80
N ASN A 34 21.45 -65.25 16.99
CA ASN A 34 21.55 -64.24 15.93
C ASN A 34 23.00 -64.11 15.46
N ALA A 35 23.23 -64.22 14.15
CA ALA A 35 24.56 -64.02 13.58
C ALA A 35 25.07 -62.59 13.92
N PRO A 36 26.23 -62.44 14.60
CA PRO A 36 26.66 -61.14 15.12
C PRO A 36 26.97 -60.11 14.02
N THR A 37 27.29 -60.60 12.82
CA THR A 37 27.19 -59.84 11.56
C THR A 37 26.56 -60.74 10.50
N ALA A 38 25.64 -60.17 9.72
CA ALA A 38 25.06 -60.81 8.54
C ALA A 38 25.17 -59.82 7.38
N THR A 39 26.22 -59.97 6.56
CA THR A 39 26.50 -59.06 5.43
C THR A 39 25.41 -59.09 4.36
N LYS A 40 24.62 -60.17 4.31
CA LYS A 40 23.39 -60.31 3.52
C LYS A 40 22.55 -61.50 4.00
N LEU A 41 21.29 -61.54 3.59
CA LEU A 41 20.40 -62.69 3.71
C LEU A 41 20.79 -63.79 2.73
N GLN A 42 20.53 -65.05 3.09
CA GLN A 42 20.77 -66.21 2.19
C GLN A 42 19.85 -66.20 0.95
N ALA A 43 18.68 -65.59 1.07
CA ALA A 43 17.73 -65.40 -0.02
C ALA A 43 17.07 -64.03 0.13
N ALA A 44 16.95 -63.29 -0.97
CA ALA A 44 16.31 -61.98 -0.99
C ALA A 44 14.86 -62.04 -0.49
N ARG A 45 14.40 -60.91 0.04
CA ARG A 45 13.05 -60.72 0.57
C ARG A 45 12.43 -59.47 -0.03
N THR A 46 11.15 -59.55 -0.39
CA THR A 46 10.38 -58.38 -0.84
C THR A 46 10.09 -57.47 0.34
N ILE A 47 10.71 -56.31 0.36
CA ILE A 47 10.38 -55.21 1.26
C ILE A 47 9.29 -54.40 0.54
N ALA A 48 8.11 -54.27 1.17
CA ALA A 48 6.96 -53.61 0.58
C ALA A 48 6.39 -52.53 1.50
N LEU A 49 6.05 -51.39 0.90
CA LEU A 49 5.24 -50.32 1.48
C LEU A 49 3.80 -50.50 0.98
N SER A 50 2.85 -50.48 1.90
CA SER A 50 1.42 -50.66 1.61
C SER A 50 0.59 -49.59 2.33
N GLY A 51 -0.44 -49.07 1.66
CA GLY A 51 -1.21 -47.91 2.10
C GLY A 51 -1.46 -46.95 0.94
N ALA A 52 -1.56 -45.64 1.24
CA ALA A 52 -1.71 -44.60 0.21
C ALA A 52 -0.46 -44.45 -0.67
N VAL A 53 0.72 -44.56 -0.05
CA VAL A 53 2.00 -44.74 -0.75
C VAL A 53 2.27 -46.24 -0.84
N THR A 54 2.45 -46.75 -2.06
CA THR A 54 2.79 -48.14 -2.35
C THR A 54 4.14 -48.23 -3.05
N GLY A 55 4.81 -49.37 -2.92
CA GLY A 55 6.08 -49.63 -3.61
C GLY A 55 6.79 -50.83 -3.00
N SER A 56 7.64 -51.51 -3.76
CA SER A 56 8.40 -52.65 -3.24
C SER A 56 9.73 -52.85 -3.94
N VAL A 57 10.70 -53.42 -3.23
CA VAL A 57 11.97 -53.91 -3.79
C VAL A 57 12.27 -55.29 -3.22
N SER A 58 12.93 -56.16 -3.98
CA SER A 58 13.50 -57.39 -3.43
C SER A 58 14.97 -57.13 -3.07
N SER A 59 15.38 -57.49 -1.87
CA SER A 59 16.76 -57.27 -1.40
C SER A 59 17.24 -58.40 -0.50
N ASP A 60 18.52 -58.76 -0.63
CA ASP A 60 19.25 -59.55 0.37
C ASP A 60 20.04 -58.67 1.35
N PHE A 61 19.98 -57.34 1.23
CA PHE A 61 20.76 -56.35 1.98
C PHE A 61 22.30 -56.42 1.77
N GLY A 62 22.78 -57.05 0.70
CA GLY A 62 24.20 -57.01 0.33
C GLY A 62 24.69 -55.62 -0.10
N ASP A 63 23.79 -54.79 -0.61
CA ASP A 63 24.01 -53.40 -1.04
C ASP A 63 22.81 -52.51 -0.66
N ASN A 64 22.99 -51.19 -0.75
CA ASN A 64 21.90 -50.22 -0.60
C ASN A 64 20.85 -50.37 -1.73
N VAL A 65 19.58 -50.42 -1.36
CA VAL A 65 18.44 -50.55 -2.30
C VAL A 65 17.46 -49.39 -2.19
N THR A 66 16.90 -48.98 -3.33
CA THR A 66 15.87 -47.95 -3.41
C THR A 66 14.49 -48.59 -3.62
N ILE A 67 13.52 -48.25 -2.78
CA ILE A 67 12.11 -48.58 -3.03
C ILE A 67 11.51 -47.43 -3.86
N SER A 68 11.29 -47.67 -5.15
CA SER A 68 10.46 -46.78 -5.98
C SER A 68 9.01 -46.82 -5.49
N THR A 69 8.40 -45.65 -5.28
CA THR A 69 7.04 -45.54 -4.72
C THR A 69 6.08 -44.78 -5.62
N THR A 70 4.80 -45.10 -5.46
CA THR A 70 3.66 -44.46 -6.12
C THR A 70 2.65 -44.04 -5.06
N LEU A 71 2.18 -42.79 -5.11
CA LEU A 71 1.07 -42.30 -4.29
C LEU A 71 -0.22 -42.38 -5.11
N ALA A 72 -1.05 -43.37 -4.81
CA ALA A 72 -2.32 -43.57 -5.51
C ALA A 72 -3.45 -42.72 -4.90
N ASN A 73 -4.38 -42.26 -5.73
CA ASN A 73 -5.60 -41.54 -5.32
C ASN A 73 -5.34 -40.37 -4.35
N PHE A 74 -4.42 -39.47 -4.72
CA PHE A 74 -4.09 -38.30 -3.92
C PHE A 74 -5.28 -37.33 -3.82
N ASP A 75 -5.89 -37.31 -2.63
CA ASP A 75 -7.04 -36.49 -2.30
C ASP A 75 -6.63 -35.02 -2.09
N ALA A 76 -6.94 -34.18 -3.08
CA ALA A 76 -6.58 -32.77 -3.08
C ALA A 76 -7.21 -31.96 -1.92
N SER A 77 -8.29 -32.44 -1.30
CA SER A 77 -8.90 -31.77 -0.13
C SER A 77 -8.00 -31.79 1.11
N LYS A 78 -6.98 -32.66 1.13
CA LYS A 78 -6.01 -32.81 2.23
C LYS A 78 -4.78 -31.92 2.09
N ILE A 79 -4.70 -31.09 1.04
CA ILE A 79 -3.61 -30.12 0.84
C ILE A 79 -3.89 -28.87 1.71
N ALA A 80 -3.64 -28.99 3.01
CA ALA A 80 -3.84 -27.89 3.97
C ALA A 80 -2.82 -26.75 3.84
N SER A 81 -1.65 -27.01 3.23
CA SER A 81 -0.60 -26.03 2.96
C SER A 81 0.40 -26.55 1.91
N GLY A 82 1.27 -25.67 1.42
CA GLY A 82 2.31 -25.98 0.43
C GLY A 82 2.16 -25.17 -0.85
N THR A 83 3.01 -25.44 -1.84
CA THR A 83 2.94 -24.84 -3.18
C THR A 83 2.82 -25.92 -4.24
N ILE A 84 1.89 -25.74 -5.17
CA ILE A 84 1.76 -26.55 -6.39
C ILE A 84 2.22 -25.65 -7.54
N SER A 85 3.15 -26.10 -8.41
CA SER A 85 3.48 -25.31 -9.60
C SER A 85 2.26 -25.19 -10.50
N ILE A 86 2.09 -24.04 -11.13
CA ILE A 86 0.98 -23.77 -12.04
C ILE A 86 0.92 -24.80 -13.18
N ASP A 87 2.08 -25.27 -13.66
CA ASP A 87 2.24 -26.28 -14.72
C ASP A 87 1.83 -27.70 -14.28
N ARG A 88 1.56 -27.92 -13.00
CA ARG A 88 1.15 -29.20 -12.41
C ARG A 88 -0.36 -29.28 -12.15
N LEU A 89 -1.09 -28.18 -12.33
CA LEU A 89 -2.55 -28.18 -12.32
C LEU A 89 -3.07 -28.57 -13.72
N PRO A 90 -4.21 -29.28 -13.83
CA PRO A 90 -4.89 -29.47 -15.11
C PRO A 90 -5.19 -28.09 -15.70
N LYS A 91 -4.87 -27.86 -16.98
CA LYS A 91 -5.06 -26.52 -17.59
C LYS A 91 -6.49 -26.01 -17.42
N ALA A 92 -7.49 -26.89 -17.54
CA ALA A 92 -8.91 -26.58 -17.39
C ALA A 92 -9.34 -26.16 -15.97
N ALA A 93 -8.45 -26.24 -14.97
CA ALA A 93 -8.65 -25.67 -13.63
C ALA A 93 -8.14 -24.22 -13.52
N LEU A 94 -7.70 -23.61 -14.63
CA LEU A 94 -7.14 -22.26 -14.70
C LEU A 94 -7.90 -21.43 -15.74
N GLU A 95 -8.61 -20.40 -15.29
CA GLU A 95 -9.12 -19.34 -16.16
C GLU A 95 -7.95 -18.44 -16.59
N ARG A 96 -7.48 -18.54 -17.84
CA ARG A 96 -6.30 -17.80 -18.30
C ARG A 96 -6.70 -16.68 -19.27
N MET A 97 -6.10 -15.50 -19.10
CA MET A 97 -6.17 -14.44 -20.10
C MET A 97 -5.04 -14.59 -21.12
N VAL A 98 -5.38 -15.03 -22.33
CA VAL A 98 -4.48 -15.09 -23.48
C VAL A 98 -4.54 -13.76 -24.22
N VAL A 99 -3.40 -13.10 -24.47
CA VAL A 99 -3.37 -11.82 -25.21
C VAL A 99 -2.79 -12.05 -26.60
N VAL A 100 -3.52 -11.61 -27.63
CA VAL A 100 -3.11 -11.68 -29.04
C VAL A 100 -3.14 -10.30 -29.69
N ALA A 101 -2.42 -10.14 -30.79
CA ALA A 101 -2.35 -8.88 -31.53
C ALA A 101 -3.69 -8.55 -32.21
N ASP A 102 -4.20 -9.48 -33.03
CA ASP A 102 -5.35 -9.33 -33.92
C ASP A 102 -6.16 -10.63 -34.03
N ASP A 103 -7.25 -10.61 -34.79
CA ASP A 103 -8.12 -11.78 -35.01
C ASP A 103 -7.45 -12.89 -35.85
N THR A 104 -6.45 -12.58 -36.69
CA THR A 104 -5.65 -13.59 -37.41
C THR A 104 -4.72 -14.34 -36.45
N ALA A 105 -4.25 -13.69 -35.38
CA ALA A 105 -3.55 -14.32 -34.28
C ALA A 105 -4.50 -15.11 -33.36
N ARG A 106 -5.74 -14.63 -33.13
CA ARG A 106 -6.79 -15.39 -32.42
C ARG A 106 -7.07 -16.73 -33.11
N PHE A 107 -7.31 -16.72 -34.42
CA PHE A 107 -7.56 -17.95 -35.20
C PHE A 107 -6.33 -18.85 -35.44
N LYS A 108 -5.19 -18.56 -34.79
CA LYS A 108 -4.00 -19.44 -34.75
C LYS A 108 -3.75 -20.03 -33.36
N LEU A 109 -4.64 -19.80 -32.40
CA LEU A 109 -4.59 -20.46 -31.10
C LEU A 109 -4.88 -21.96 -31.24
N THR A 110 -4.30 -22.75 -30.34
CA THR A 110 -4.43 -24.22 -30.30
C THR A 110 -4.75 -24.67 -28.87
N THR A 111 -5.15 -25.92 -28.69
CA THR A 111 -5.33 -26.56 -27.36
C THR A 111 -4.05 -26.59 -26.51
N ALA A 112 -2.89 -26.27 -27.09
CA ALA A 112 -1.67 -26.00 -26.33
C ALA A 112 -1.74 -24.65 -25.61
N THR A 113 -2.26 -23.60 -26.27
CA THR A 113 -2.21 -22.19 -25.86
C THR A 113 -3.50 -21.64 -25.27
N ALA A 114 -4.66 -22.18 -25.66
CA ALA A 114 -6.00 -21.78 -25.18
C ALA A 114 -6.88 -23.03 -25.02
N GLN A 115 -7.96 -22.94 -24.24
CA GLN A 115 -8.91 -24.03 -23.95
C GLN A 115 -10.31 -23.49 -23.66
N VAL A 116 -11.35 -24.34 -23.60
CA VAL A 116 -12.69 -23.92 -23.13
C VAL A 116 -12.60 -23.28 -21.73
N GLY A 117 -13.15 -22.07 -21.59
CA GLY A 117 -13.10 -21.27 -20.35
C GLY A 117 -11.98 -20.22 -20.31
N ASP A 118 -10.95 -20.28 -21.17
CA ASP A 118 -9.97 -19.20 -21.26
C ASP A 118 -10.59 -17.94 -21.88
N THR A 119 -10.01 -16.78 -21.54
CA THR A 119 -10.38 -15.48 -22.12
C THR A 119 -9.29 -15.00 -23.10
N VAL A 120 -9.65 -14.74 -24.35
CA VAL A 120 -8.75 -14.17 -25.36
C VAL A 120 -8.97 -12.66 -25.49
N LYS A 121 -7.94 -11.87 -25.20
CA LYS A 121 -7.89 -10.43 -25.46
C LYS A 121 -7.28 -10.17 -26.84
N VAL A 122 -8.05 -9.58 -27.74
CA VAL A 122 -7.57 -9.12 -29.06
C VAL A 122 -7.20 -7.64 -28.98
N THR A 123 -5.91 -7.34 -29.05
CA THR A 123 -5.37 -6.00 -28.75
C THR A 123 -5.82 -4.95 -29.78
N ALA A 124 -5.77 -5.29 -31.08
CA ALA A 124 -6.11 -4.37 -32.17
C ALA A 124 -7.58 -3.92 -32.16
N THR A 125 -8.50 -4.75 -31.66
CA THR A 125 -9.94 -4.46 -31.58
C THR A 125 -10.39 -4.06 -30.17
N ASN A 126 -9.51 -4.18 -29.16
CA ASN A 126 -9.80 -4.11 -27.73
C ASN A 126 -10.96 -5.02 -27.26
N LYS A 127 -11.29 -6.06 -28.04
CA LYS A 127 -12.32 -7.04 -27.67
C LYS A 127 -11.75 -8.14 -26.77
N MET A 128 -12.60 -8.62 -25.87
CA MET A 128 -12.39 -9.82 -25.09
C MET A 128 -13.33 -10.90 -25.64
N TYR A 129 -12.87 -12.15 -25.68
CA TYR A 129 -13.66 -13.31 -26.11
C TYR A 129 -13.50 -14.43 -25.08
N LEU A 130 -14.59 -15.07 -24.66
CA LEU A 130 -14.56 -16.35 -23.99
C LEU A 130 -14.34 -17.47 -25.02
N VAL A 131 -13.47 -18.44 -24.73
CA VAL A 131 -13.38 -19.67 -25.53
C VAL A 131 -14.49 -20.61 -25.09
N LYS A 132 -15.42 -20.93 -26.00
CA LYS A 132 -16.55 -21.83 -25.75
C LYS A 132 -16.35 -23.24 -26.33
N ASP A 133 -15.48 -23.38 -27.34
CA ASP A 133 -15.19 -24.63 -28.01
C ASP A 133 -13.74 -24.63 -28.53
N ASP A 134 -12.84 -25.31 -27.82
CA ASP A 134 -11.41 -25.34 -28.18
C ASP A 134 -11.07 -26.30 -29.34
N SER A 135 -12.05 -27.08 -29.82
CA SER A 135 -11.93 -27.80 -31.09
C SER A 135 -12.07 -26.89 -32.32
N LYS A 136 -12.57 -25.65 -32.13
CA LYS A 136 -12.88 -24.67 -33.18
C LYS A 136 -12.10 -23.35 -33.05
N LEU A 137 -10.95 -23.34 -32.39
CA LEU A 137 -10.12 -22.12 -32.19
C LEU A 137 -9.72 -21.39 -33.48
N ASN A 138 -9.77 -22.07 -34.63
CA ASN A 138 -9.51 -21.51 -35.96
C ASN A 138 -10.72 -20.81 -36.61
N THR A 139 -11.87 -20.73 -35.94
CA THR A 139 -13.10 -20.08 -36.43
C THR A 139 -13.79 -19.28 -35.32
N GLU A 140 -14.75 -18.42 -35.68
CA GLU A 140 -15.55 -17.67 -34.68
C GLU A 140 -16.44 -18.60 -33.83
N ASP A 141 -16.74 -19.82 -34.31
CA ASP A 141 -17.47 -20.83 -33.54
C ASP A 141 -16.71 -21.35 -32.32
N GLY A 142 -15.40 -21.12 -32.21
CA GLY A 142 -14.63 -21.37 -31.00
C GLY A 142 -14.87 -20.36 -29.87
N TYR A 143 -15.51 -19.23 -30.15
CA TYR A 143 -15.51 -18.05 -29.28
C TYR A 143 -16.90 -17.44 -29.01
N GLU A 144 -17.01 -16.74 -27.89
CA GLU A 144 -18.11 -15.85 -27.55
C GLU A 144 -17.57 -14.47 -27.19
N PRO A 145 -17.89 -13.39 -27.94
CA PRO A 145 -17.41 -12.05 -27.60
C PRO A 145 -18.08 -11.54 -26.33
N TYR A 146 -17.30 -10.99 -25.40
CA TYR A 146 -17.85 -10.29 -24.22
C TYR A 146 -18.53 -8.99 -24.67
N THR A 147 -19.84 -9.04 -24.90
CA THR A 147 -20.63 -7.88 -25.28
C THR A 147 -20.94 -7.02 -24.05
N ALA A 148 -20.37 -5.82 -24.00
CA ALA A 148 -20.86 -4.76 -23.11
C ALA A 148 -22.23 -4.28 -23.61
N SER A 149 -23.31 -4.79 -23.02
CA SER A 149 -24.68 -4.42 -23.38
C SER A 149 -24.94 -2.92 -23.22
N SER A 150 -25.58 -2.30 -24.22
CA SER A 150 -26.03 -0.92 -24.16
C SER A 150 -27.19 -0.78 -23.16
N ALA A 151 -26.90 -0.32 -21.95
CA ALA A 151 -27.93 0.00 -20.96
C ALA A 151 -28.67 1.28 -21.37
N SER A 152 -30.00 1.19 -21.56
CA SER A 152 -30.86 2.35 -21.85
C SER A 152 -30.94 3.35 -20.69
N SER A 153 -30.61 2.91 -19.47
CA SER A 153 -30.32 3.73 -18.31
C SER A 153 -29.23 3.06 -17.49
N VAL A 154 -28.16 3.79 -17.15
CA VAL A 154 -27.09 3.30 -16.28
C VAL A 154 -27.40 3.75 -14.85
N PRO A 155 -27.45 2.85 -13.85
CA PRO A 155 -27.64 3.26 -12.45
C PRO A 155 -26.42 4.02 -11.89
N TRP A 156 -26.46 5.35 -11.97
CA TRP A 156 -25.38 6.26 -11.52
C TRP A 156 -25.12 6.27 -9.99
N SER A 157 -25.74 5.38 -9.22
CA SER A 157 -25.63 5.32 -7.75
C SER A 157 -24.23 4.97 -7.26
N GLY A 158 -23.45 4.22 -8.04
CA GLY A 158 -22.06 3.86 -7.71
C GLY A 158 -20.98 4.77 -8.33
N VAL A 159 -21.35 5.76 -9.16
CA VAL A 159 -20.37 6.54 -9.94
C VAL A 159 -19.99 7.83 -9.22
N THR A 160 -18.84 7.80 -8.56
CA THR A 160 -18.21 8.99 -7.96
C THR A 160 -17.65 9.93 -9.04
N GLY A 161 -17.58 11.23 -8.75
CA GLY A 161 -17.06 12.24 -9.68
C GLY A 161 -17.95 12.58 -10.89
N LYS A 162 -19.14 11.96 -11.03
CA LYS A 162 -20.09 12.28 -12.11
C LYS A 162 -20.52 13.77 -12.08
N PRO A 163 -20.68 14.44 -13.23
CA PRO A 163 -21.27 15.78 -13.28
C PRO A 163 -22.70 15.79 -12.72
N ASN A 164 -23.00 16.76 -11.85
CA ASN A 164 -24.36 16.95 -11.32
C ASN A 164 -25.29 17.65 -12.32
N THR A 165 -24.71 18.33 -13.31
CA THR A 165 -25.40 18.97 -14.43
C THR A 165 -24.58 18.77 -15.70
N PHE A 166 -25.23 18.57 -16.84
CA PHE A 166 -24.59 18.69 -18.14
C PHE A 166 -24.69 20.14 -18.59
N ALA A 167 -23.55 20.84 -18.63
CA ALA A 167 -23.43 22.19 -19.14
C ALA A 167 -22.81 22.13 -20.56
N PRO A 168 -23.61 21.97 -21.63
CA PRO A 168 -23.08 22.06 -22.99
C PRO A 168 -22.46 23.46 -23.21
N PRO A 169 -21.38 23.57 -23.99
CA PRO A 169 -20.78 24.86 -24.30
C PRO A 169 -21.80 25.78 -24.98
N THR A 170 -21.70 27.09 -24.79
CA THR A 170 -22.54 28.06 -25.51
C THR A 170 -22.34 27.88 -27.01
N ALA A 171 -23.42 27.73 -27.77
CA ALA A 171 -23.37 27.65 -29.22
C ALA A 171 -22.68 28.88 -29.84
N ALA A 172 -21.76 28.65 -30.78
CA ALA A 172 -20.99 29.68 -31.46
C ALA A 172 -20.81 29.32 -32.94
N ALA A 173 -20.35 30.27 -33.78
CA ALA A 173 -20.22 30.07 -35.22
C ALA A 173 -19.34 28.87 -35.64
N SER A 174 -18.42 28.43 -34.76
CA SER A 174 -17.54 27.27 -34.95
C SER A 174 -17.88 26.07 -34.06
N THR A 175 -18.87 26.18 -33.18
CA THR A 175 -19.06 25.25 -32.04
C THR A 175 -20.54 24.93 -31.83
N LEU A 176 -20.92 23.69 -32.14
CA LEU A 176 -22.23 23.16 -31.79
C LEU A 176 -22.35 23.06 -30.25
N GLY A 177 -23.45 23.53 -29.69
CA GLY A 177 -23.58 23.74 -28.25
C GLY A 177 -25.01 24.08 -27.82
N GLY A 178 -25.18 24.36 -26.53
CA GLY A 178 -26.45 24.77 -25.94
C GLY A 178 -26.82 26.21 -26.29
N VAL A 179 -28.10 26.47 -26.52
CA VAL A 179 -28.65 27.81 -26.78
C VAL A 179 -29.45 28.29 -25.58
N LYS A 180 -29.14 29.47 -25.06
CA LYS A 180 -29.81 30.03 -23.88
C LYS A 180 -31.14 30.69 -24.27
N VAL A 181 -32.24 30.03 -23.90
CA VAL A 181 -33.62 30.54 -24.02
C VAL A 181 -33.80 31.79 -23.15
N GLY A 182 -34.58 32.77 -23.62
CA GLY A 182 -35.11 33.85 -22.76
C GLY A 182 -34.14 34.97 -22.36
N TYR A 183 -33.30 35.45 -23.28
CA TYR A 183 -32.60 36.74 -23.05
C TYR A 183 -33.57 37.94 -23.15
N THR A 184 -33.17 39.12 -22.66
CA THR A 184 -33.99 40.35 -22.76
C THR A 184 -33.93 40.91 -24.17
N THR A 185 -35.07 41.02 -24.87
CA THR A 185 -35.16 41.64 -26.20
C THR A 185 -34.52 43.02 -26.20
N SER A 186 -33.60 43.29 -27.13
CA SER A 186 -32.83 44.54 -27.19
C SER A 186 -32.66 45.00 -28.64
N GLY A 187 -33.27 46.13 -28.99
CA GLY A 187 -33.34 46.59 -30.38
C GLY A 187 -34.01 45.55 -31.29
N LYS A 188 -33.32 45.15 -32.36
CA LYS A 188 -33.76 44.07 -33.28
C LYS A 188 -33.27 42.67 -32.88
N ASN A 189 -32.71 42.50 -31.68
CA ASN A 189 -32.30 41.18 -31.17
C ASN A 189 -33.44 40.59 -30.34
N TYR A 190 -34.14 39.63 -30.92
CA TYR A 190 -35.34 39.02 -30.36
C TYR A 190 -35.05 37.67 -29.69
N LYS A 191 -35.59 37.49 -28.49
CA LYS A 191 -35.33 36.31 -27.66
C LYS A 191 -35.76 35.00 -28.34
N LEU A 192 -34.89 34.00 -28.28
CA LEU A 192 -35.30 32.62 -28.54
C LEU A 192 -36.22 32.15 -27.42
N GLN A 193 -37.35 31.57 -27.81
CA GLN A 193 -38.36 30.95 -26.97
C GLN A 193 -38.50 29.48 -27.36
N VAL A 194 -39.13 28.69 -26.49
CA VAL A 194 -39.47 27.29 -26.74
C VAL A 194 -40.95 27.12 -26.39
N ASP A 195 -41.70 26.38 -27.21
CA ASP A 195 -43.12 26.10 -26.97
C ASP A 195 -43.34 24.94 -25.99
N ALA A 196 -44.60 24.62 -25.68
CA ALA A 196 -44.95 23.52 -24.78
C ALA A 196 -44.63 22.12 -25.34
N SER A 197 -44.27 22.01 -26.62
CA SER A 197 -43.90 20.77 -27.32
C SER A 197 -42.37 20.65 -27.54
N GLY A 198 -41.58 21.64 -27.11
CA GLY A 198 -40.12 21.65 -27.25
C GLY A 198 -39.59 22.31 -28.53
N ASN A 199 -40.44 22.89 -29.38
CA ASN A 199 -39.99 23.56 -30.61
C ASN A 199 -39.43 24.95 -30.28
N ALA A 200 -38.26 25.28 -30.84
CA ALA A 200 -37.63 26.59 -30.65
C ALA A 200 -38.10 27.61 -31.70
N PHE A 201 -38.48 28.81 -31.26
CA PHE A 201 -38.98 29.89 -32.13
C PHE A 201 -38.54 31.28 -31.65
N VAL A 202 -38.61 32.28 -32.54
CA VAL A 202 -38.31 33.68 -32.23
C VAL A 202 -39.51 34.54 -32.64
N ASN A 203 -40.07 35.32 -31.72
CA ASN A 203 -41.16 36.25 -32.05
C ASN A 203 -40.59 37.63 -32.40
N VAL A 204 -40.95 38.14 -33.59
CA VAL A 204 -40.32 39.28 -34.26
C VAL A 204 -41.39 40.31 -34.63
N PRO A 205 -41.68 41.32 -33.78
CA PRO A 205 -42.83 42.21 -33.94
C PRO A 205 -42.51 43.41 -34.84
N TRP A 206 -42.54 43.22 -36.15
CA TRP A 206 -42.67 44.32 -37.12
C TRP A 206 -43.57 43.91 -38.29
N THR A 207 -44.32 44.88 -38.80
CA THR A 207 -45.12 44.74 -40.04
C THR A 207 -44.31 45.34 -41.18
N ASP A 208 -44.18 44.62 -42.30
CA ASP A 208 -43.44 45.10 -43.46
C ASP A 208 -44.28 46.08 -44.29
N ASN A 209 -44.02 47.38 -44.11
CA ASN A 209 -44.65 48.47 -44.84
C ASN A 209 -43.66 49.06 -45.86
N ASN A 210 -43.55 48.43 -47.03
CA ASN A 210 -42.72 48.92 -48.13
C ASN A 210 -43.38 50.10 -48.86
N THR A 211 -43.25 51.31 -48.29
CA THR A 211 -43.88 52.53 -48.83
C THR A 211 -43.13 53.12 -50.03
N THR A 212 -43.84 53.25 -51.16
CA THR A 212 -43.45 54.17 -52.25
C THR A 212 -43.96 55.58 -51.94
N TYR A 213 -43.13 56.62 -52.15
CA TYR A 213 -43.48 58.01 -51.84
C TYR A 213 -43.61 58.87 -53.11
N ASN A 214 -44.57 59.79 -53.12
CA ASN A 214 -44.82 60.72 -54.23
C ASN A 214 -43.97 62.01 -54.10
N GLN A 215 -43.84 62.77 -55.20
CA GLN A 215 -43.22 64.11 -55.16
C GLN A 215 -44.03 65.08 -54.29
N ALA A 216 -43.32 66.01 -53.64
CA ALA A 216 -43.93 67.09 -52.87
C ALA A 216 -44.48 68.19 -53.79
N THR A 217 -45.58 68.81 -53.37
CA THR A 217 -46.13 70.04 -53.98
C THR A 217 -46.27 71.12 -52.89
N ALA A 218 -46.78 72.31 -53.23
CA ALA A 218 -47.08 73.33 -52.22
C ALA A 218 -48.08 72.82 -51.15
N ASP A 219 -49.10 72.09 -51.62
CA ASP A 219 -50.25 71.63 -50.84
C ASP A 219 -50.16 70.17 -50.37
N THR A 220 -49.18 69.39 -50.85
CA THR A 220 -49.02 67.97 -50.50
C THR A 220 -47.60 67.65 -50.04
N LEU A 221 -47.49 67.05 -48.84
CA LEU A 221 -46.21 66.73 -48.21
C LEU A 221 -45.58 65.46 -48.82
N GLY A 222 -44.45 65.63 -49.51
CA GLY A 222 -43.48 64.56 -49.73
C GLY A 222 -42.41 64.52 -48.63
N LEU A 223 -41.28 63.85 -48.88
CA LEU A 223 -40.18 63.70 -47.92
C LEU A 223 -39.51 65.03 -47.49
N VAL A 224 -39.72 66.12 -48.24
CA VAL A 224 -39.38 67.50 -47.84
C VAL A 224 -40.55 68.42 -48.20
N LYS A 225 -40.92 69.33 -47.30
CA LYS A 225 -41.88 70.41 -47.61
C LYS A 225 -41.17 71.54 -48.35
N ILE A 226 -41.64 71.86 -49.55
CA ILE A 226 -41.21 72.99 -50.37
C ILE A 226 -42.28 74.09 -50.36
N GLY A 227 -41.89 75.31 -50.73
CA GLY A 227 -42.72 76.51 -50.59
C GLY A 227 -42.64 77.13 -49.19
N TYR A 228 -42.06 78.33 -49.14
CA TYR A 228 -42.07 79.25 -47.99
C TYR A 228 -42.40 80.64 -48.51
N THR A 229 -43.13 81.47 -47.76
CA THR A 229 -43.26 82.89 -48.09
C THR A 229 -41.95 83.61 -47.76
N SER A 230 -41.31 84.17 -48.80
CA SER A 230 -40.02 84.86 -48.65
C SER A 230 -40.12 86.03 -47.66
N SER A 231 -39.22 86.07 -46.68
CA SER A 231 -39.25 87.05 -45.60
C SER A 231 -37.85 87.36 -45.10
N GLY A 232 -37.44 88.63 -45.18
CA GLY A 232 -36.06 89.05 -44.86
C GLY A 232 -35.03 88.31 -45.71
N LYS A 233 -34.09 87.61 -45.06
CA LYS A 233 -33.07 86.76 -45.70
C LYS A 233 -33.48 85.29 -45.86
N ASN A 234 -34.75 84.95 -45.64
CA ASN A 234 -35.27 83.60 -45.85
C ASN A 234 -35.95 83.51 -47.23
N TYR A 235 -35.44 82.63 -48.09
CA TYR A 235 -35.85 82.47 -49.48
C TYR A 235 -36.49 81.09 -49.70
N ALA A 236 -37.49 81.03 -50.57
CA ALA A 236 -38.20 79.79 -50.86
C ALA A 236 -37.31 78.74 -51.55
N VAL A 237 -37.42 77.49 -51.11
CA VAL A 237 -36.95 76.33 -51.88
C VAL A 237 -38.01 75.98 -52.93
N SER A 238 -37.59 75.94 -54.20
CA SER A 238 -38.40 75.62 -55.37
C SER A 238 -37.85 74.41 -56.12
N LEU A 239 -38.65 73.79 -56.98
CA LEU A 239 -38.22 72.76 -57.93
C LEU A 239 -38.06 73.34 -59.33
N ASP A 240 -37.04 72.89 -60.07
CA ASP A 240 -37.01 73.06 -61.53
C ASP A 240 -38.01 72.12 -62.23
N ALA A 241 -38.18 72.27 -63.54
CA ALA A 241 -39.09 71.43 -64.34
C ALA A 241 -38.71 69.94 -64.38
N ASN A 242 -37.55 69.55 -63.83
CA ASN A 242 -37.06 68.18 -63.74
C ASN A 242 -37.08 67.64 -62.28
N GLY A 243 -37.65 68.39 -61.32
CA GLY A 243 -37.74 67.99 -59.92
C GLY A 243 -36.47 68.20 -59.09
N LYS A 244 -35.53 69.05 -59.51
CA LYS A 244 -34.33 69.42 -58.73
C LYS A 244 -34.59 70.64 -57.85
N MET A 245 -34.21 70.55 -56.59
CA MET A 245 -34.38 71.63 -55.60
C MET A 245 -33.35 72.74 -55.79
N TYR A 246 -33.80 74.00 -55.76
CA TYR A 246 -32.95 75.19 -55.78
C TYR A 246 -33.52 76.30 -54.87
N VAL A 247 -32.68 77.30 -54.55
CA VAL A 247 -33.05 78.51 -53.82
C VAL A 247 -32.45 79.70 -54.56
N ASN A 248 -33.26 80.72 -54.87
CA ASN A 248 -32.76 81.94 -55.51
C ASN A 248 -32.50 83.03 -54.45
N VAL A 249 -31.25 83.48 -54.34
CA VAL A 249 -30.79 84.39 -53.29
C VAL A 249 -30.05 85.60 -53.91
N PRO A 250 -30.60 86.82 -53.80
CA PRO A 250 -29.94 88.04 -54.27
C PRO A 250 -29.13 88.69 -53.14
N TRP A 251 -27.80 88.71 -53.27
CA TRP A 251 -26.92 89.52 -52.43
C TRP A 251 -25.71 90.08 -53.21
N THR A 252 -25.11 91.12 -52.66
CA THR A 252 -23.84 91.71 -53.12
C THR A 252 -22.93 91.87 -51.91
N ASP A 253 -21.76 91.25 -51.91
CA ASP A 253 -20.85 91.23 -50.76
C ASP A 253 -20.00 92.51 -50.66
N ASN A 254 -19.71 92.92 -49.42
CA ASN A 254 -18.69 93.91 -49.10
C ASN A 254 -18.05 93.52 -47.75
N ASN A 255 -16.74 93.30 -47.72
CA ASN A 255 -16.02 92.74 -46.58
C ASN A 255 -15.10 93.81 -45.94
N THR A 256 -15.24 94.07 -44.64
CA THR A 256 -14.56 95.20 -43.96
C THR A 256 -13.24 94.80 -43.32
N THR A 257 -12.15 95.50 -43.68
CA THR A 257 -10.80 95.33 -43.10
C THR A 257 -10.46 96.48 -42.15
N TYR A 258 -9.74 96.19 -41.05
CA TYR A 258 -9.24 97.19 -40.10
C TYR A 258 -7.72 97.38 -40.23
N THR A 259 -7.21 98.56 -39.86
CA THR A 259 -5.80 98.97 -40.04
C THR A 259 -4.90 98.69 -38.84
N GLN A 260 -3.58 98.67 -39.08
CA GLN A 260 -2.52 98.45 -38.09
C GLN A 260 -2.43 99.59 -37.06
N ALA A 261 -2.04 99.26 -35.82
CA ALA A 261 -1.84 100.22 -34.72
C ALA A 261 -0.52 101.00 -34.86
N THR A 262 -0.46 102.20 -34.28
CA THR A 262 0.76 103.03 -34.18
C THR A 262 0.98 103.49 -32.73
N SER A 263 2.05 104.24 -32.49
CA SER A 263 2.32 104.92 -31.21
C SER A 263 1.12 105.74 -30.71
N ASP A 264 0.47 106.44 -31.63
CA ASP A 264 -0.49 107.51 -31.34
C ASP A 264 -1.95 107.13 -31.66
N ASN A 265 -2.18 106.04 -32.40
CA ASN A 265 -3.52 105.59 -32.78
C ASN A 265 -3.80 104.13 -32.38
N LEU A 266 -4.96 103.88 -31.75
CA LEU A 266 -5.28 102.62 -31.07
C LEU A 266 -5.82 101.55 -32.03
N GLY A 267 -5.07 100.46 -32.19
CA GLY A 267 -5.61 99.16 -32.58
C GLY A 267 -5.83 98.24 -31.37
N LEU A 268 -5.95 96.93 -31.61
CA LEU A 268 -6.25 95.93 -30.56
C LEU A 268 -5.19 95.80 -29.45
N VAL A 269 -3.97 96.31 -29.66
CA VAL A 269 -2.90 96.40 -28.66
C VAL A 269 -2.18 97.75 -28.82
N LYS A 270 -1.86 98.43 -27.70
CA LYS A 270 -1.05 99.65 -27.71
C LYS A 270 0.43 99.33 -27.48
N ILE A 271 1.28 99.86 -28.35
CA ILE A 271 2.75 99.77 -28.29
C ILE A 271 3.31 101.19 -28.10
N GLY A 272 4.22 101.36 -27.13
CA GLY A 272 4.81 102.66 -26.79
C GLY A 272 5.02 102.86 -25.29
N TYR A 273 6.12 102.31 -24.75
CA TYR A 273 6.67 102.64 -23.43
C TYR A 273 8.13 103.06 -23.63
N SER A 274 8.55 104.19 -23.04
CA SER A 274 9.94 104.64 -23.11
C SER A 274 10.85 103.75 -22.26
N ALA A 275 12.01 103.35 -22.80
CA ALA A 275 12.98 102.51 -22.10
C ALA A 275 13.53 103.21 -20.84
N ASN A 276 13.62 102.49 -19.73
CA ASN A 276 14.20 102.98 -18.48
C ASN A 276 14.82 101.83 -17.68
N GLY A 277 16.13 101.63 -17.84
CA GLY A 277 17.06 100.90 -16.94
C GLY A 277 16.86 99.39 -16.75
N LYS A 278 15.60 98.95 -16.59
CA LYS A 278 15.15 97.56 -16.43
C LYS A 278 13.86 97.27 -17.21
N ASN A 279 13.13 98.30 -17.65
CA ASN A 279 11.95 98.19 -18.49
C ASN A 279 12.28 98.59 -19.94
N TYR A 280 11.82 97.80 -20.90
CA TYR A 280 12.14 97.89 -22.32
C TYR A 280 10.85 97.89 -23.17
N PRO A 281 10.81 98.62 -24.30
CA PRO A 281 9.64 98.66 -25.17
C PRO A 281 9.34 97.29 -25.81
N VAL A 282 8.07 97.09 -26.16
CA VAL A 282 7.68 96.08 -27.14
C VAL A 282 7.63 96.74 -28.52
N GLU A 283 8.45 96.24 -29.43
CA GLU A 283 8.63 96.74 -30.80
C GLU A 283 7.99 95.77 -31.81
N LEU A 284 7.74 96.22 -33.04
CA LEU A 284 7.27 95.38 -34.15
C LEU A 284 8.38 95.17 -35.18
N ASP A 285 8.56 93.94 -35.66
CA ASP A 285 9.37 93.67 -36.85
C ASP A 285 8.66 94.13 -38.14
N SER A 286 9.38 94.13 -39.26
CA SER A 286 8.85 94.50 -40.59
C SER A 286 7.77 93.54 -41.14
N SER A 287 7.48 92.46 -40.41
CA SER A 287 6.42 91.47 -40.70
C SER A 287 5.28 91.50 -39.66
N GLY A 288 5.26 92.50 -38.77
CA GLY A 288 4.21 92.69 -37.77
C GLY A 288 4.28 91.77 -36.53
N LYS A 289 5.43 91.19 -36.19
CA LYS A 289 5.63 90.38 -34.97
C LYS A 289 6.21 91.21 -33.83
N MET A 290 5.77 90.94 -32.60
CA MET A 290 6.17 91.70 -31.40
C MET A 290 7.45 91.11 -30.74
N TYR A 291 8.42 91.97 -30.39
CA TYR A 291 9.65 91.59 -29.68
C TYR A 291 10.11 92.63 -28.65
N VAL A 292 11.09 92.30 -27.81
CA VAL A 292 11.72 93.19 -26.80
C VAL A 292 13.24 92.99 -26.83
N ASN A 293 14.03 94.07 -26.72
CA ASN A 293 15.49 94.03 -26.74
C ASN A 293 16.09 94.42 -25.36
N VAL A 294 17.08 93.66 -24.86
CA VAL A 294 17.61 93.77 -23.48
C VAL A 294 19.14 93.56 -23.45
N PRO A 295 19.97 94.60 -23.25
CA PRO A 295 21.43 94.49 -23.35
C PRO A 295 22.13 94.40 -21.98
N TRP A 296 22.74 93.26 -21.66
CA TRP A 296 23.70 93.11 -20.55
C TRP A 296 24.65 91.93 -20.77
N THR A 297 25.78 91.92 -20.04
CA THR A 297 26.85 90.91 -20.12
C THR A 297 27.20 90.43 -18.71
N ASP A 298 27.36 89.12 -18.53
CA ASP A 298 27.56 88.50 -17.21
C ASP A 298 29.02 88.59 -16.71
N THR A 299 29.27 88.50 -15.39
CA THR A 299 30.61 88.60 -14.78
C THR A 299 30.67 87.82 -13.45
N ASN A 300 31.65 86.92 -13.32
CA ASN A 300 31.64 85.83 -12.33
C ASN A 300 32.73 85.99 -11.22
N THR A 301 32.48 85.48 -10.00
CA THR A 301 33.34 85.67 -8.79
C THR A 301 33.51 84.36 -7.98
N THR A 302 34.49 84.27 -7.07
CA THR A 302 35.08 83.02 -6.49
C THR A 302 35.89 83.35 -5.22
N TYR A 303 36.04 82.62 -4.10
CA TYR A 303 35.63 81.30 -3.52
C TYR A 303 35.39 81.51 -1.97
N GLY A 304 35.07 80.57 -1.06
CA GLY A 304 34.86 79.10 -1.07
C GLY A 304 35.59 78.39 0.12
N VAL A 305 34.93 77.45 0.85
CA VAL A 305 35.51 76.65 1.98
C VAL A 305 35.03 75.19 1.91
N VAL A 306 35.86 74.23 2.33
CA VAL A 306 35.64 72.77 2.18
C VAL A 306 34.74 72.17 3.28
N GLY A 307 33.72 71.43 2.85
CA GLY A 307 32.98 70.43 3.65
C GLY A 307 33.43 69.00 3.31
N ALA A 308 33.18 68.04 4.20
CA ALA A 308 33.79 66.71 4.13
C ALA A 308 33.41 65.88 2.90
N ASN A 309 34.38 65.10 2.42
CA ASN A 309 34.28 64.02 1.41
C ASN A 309 34.07 64.45 -0.06
N GLY A 310 35.11 64.97 -0.70
CA GLY A 310 35.19 64.99 -2.17
C GLY A 310 36.29 65.86 -2.78
N SER A 311 36.48 67.10 -2.30
CA SER A 311 37.38 68.08 -2.92
C SER A 311 38.60 68.40 -2.06
N THR A 312 39.78 68.48 -2.69
CA THR A 312 41.06 68.75 -2.04
C THR A 312 41.26 70.22 -1.72
N GLY A 313 41.67 70.53 -0.50
CA GLY A 313 42.03 71.88 -0.05
C GLY A 313 43.12 71.86 1.02
N LEU A 314 43.74 73.02 1.28
CA LEU A 314 44.81 73.17 2.27
C LEU A 314 44.26 73.12 3.70
N VAL A 315 44.88 72.34 4.57
CA VAL A 315 44.53 72.21 6.00
C VAL A 315 45.64 72.80 6.87
N LYS A 316 45.28 73.53 7.93
CA LYS A 316 46.22 74.24 8.79
C LYS A 316 46.75 73.32 9.90
N ASN A 317 48.02 73.44 10.27
CA ASN A 317 48.54 72.77 11.47
C ASN A 317 47.78 73.28 12.72
N GLY A 318 47.39 72.36 13.60
CA GLY A 318 46.46 72.64 14.72
C GLY A 318 44.96 72.57 14.37
N SER A 319 44.57 72.26 13.12
CA SER A 319 43.17 71.96 12.79
C SER A 319 42.71 70.65 13.42
N THR A 320 41.73 70.72 14.32
CA THR A 320 40.93 69.55 14.74
C THR A 320 40.00 69.11 13.61
N VAL A 321 40.15 67.87 13.14
CA VAL A 321 39.19 67.26 12.20
C VAL A 321 37.95 66.85 12.99
N THR A 322 36.84 67.55 12.77
CA THR A 322 35.56 67.28 13.43
C THR A 322 34.87 66.05 12.83
N SER A 323 34.95 64.94 13.55
CA SER A 323 33.93 63.87 13.58
C SER A 323 33.52 63.28 12.22
N ALA A 324 34.46 62.63 11.53
CA ALA A 324 34.06 61.51 10.67
C ALA A 324 33.45 60.40 11.56
N SER A 325 32.26 59.92 11.21
CA SER A 325 31.46 59.04 12.09
C SER A 325 32.23 57.80 12.56
N GLY A 326 32.24 57.57 13.87
CA GLY A 326 32.85 56.39 14.52
C GLY A 326 34.14 56.68 15.32
N TYR A 327 34.88 57.75 15.01
CA TYR A 327 36.16 58.05 15.68
C TYR A 327 36.08 59.30 16.56
N THR A 328 36.54 59.19 17.81
CA THR A 328 36.70 60.34 18.71
C THR A 328 37.89 61.20 18.27
N ALA A 329 37.76 62.52 18.42
CA ALA A 329 38.76 63.46 17.94
C ALA A 329 40.07 63.35 18.77
N CYS A 330 41.13 62.86 18.14
CA CYS A 330 42.49 62.82 18.70
C CYS A 330 43.40 63.85 17.99
N PRO A 331 44.32 64.52 18.71
CA PRO A 331 45.26 65.46 18.09
C PRO A 331 46.27 64.72 17.21
N ILE A 332 46.66 65.36 16.09
CA ILE A 332 47.74 64.86 15.23
C ILE A 332 49.07 65.11 15.95
N VAL A 333 49.69 64.05 16.47
CA VAL A 333 51.00 64.10 17.13
C VAL A 333 52.07 63.71 16.10
N SER A 334 53.07 64.58 15.91
CA SER A 334 54.23 64.33 15.03
C SER A 334 53.91 63.84 13.61
N GLY A 335 52.75 64.22 13.07
CA GLY A 335 52.34 63.91 11.69
C GLY A 335 51.72 62.53 11.47
N VAL A 336 51.59 61.67 12.50
CA VAL A 336 51.02 60.32 12.36
C VAL A 336 49.74 60.18 13.19
N PRO A 337 48.56 59.92 12.58
CA PRO A 337 47.34 59.63 13.32
C PRO A 337 47.46 58.32 14.11
N TYR A 338 47.30 58.38 15.43
CA TYR A 338 47.23 57.20 16.30
C TYR A 338 45.79 56.91 16.68
N TYR A 339 45.24 55.81 16.16
CA TYR A 339 43.91 55.33 16.48
C TYR A 339 43.98 54.29 17.61
N LYS A 340 43.31 54.53 18.73
CA LYS A 340 42.98 53.46 19.67
C LYS A 340 41.73 52.74 19.19
N ASP A 341 41.81 51.44 19.00
CA ASP A 341 40.62 50.63 18.82
C ASP A 341 39.76 50.67 20.09
N THR A 342 38.46 50.82 19.93
CA THR A 342 37.51 50.99 21.03
C THR A 342 36.78 49.66 21.20
N ASN A 343 37.22 48.86 22.18
CA ASN A 343 36.74 47.50 22.40
C ASN A 343 35.21 47.43 22.39
N THR A 344 34.66 46.93 21.28
CA THR A 344 33.26 47.23 20.91
C THR A 344 32.31 46.26 21.60
N THR A 345 31.48 46.79 22.50
CA THR A 345 30.42 46.02 23.16
C THR A 345 29.28 45.75 22.17
N TYR A 346 29.41 44.67 21.40
CA TYR A 346 28.38 44.23 20.45
C TYR A 346 27.07 43.90 21.17
N ALA A 347 25.96 44.36 20.59
CA ALA A 347 24.63 44.04 21.11
C ALA A 347 24.29 42.56 20.88
N ASN A 348 23.57 41.96 21.83
CA ASN A 348 23.04 40.61 21.68
C ASN A 348 22.09 40.54 20.48
N MET A 349 22.32 39.57 19.59
CA MET A 349 21.39 39.24 18.50
C MET A 349 20.00 38.94 19.08
N LYS A 350 18.96 39.55 18.50
CA LYS A 350 17.57 39.27 18.87
C LYS A 350 16.96 38.34 17.83
N ALA A 351 16.25 37.30 18.29
CA ALA A 351 15.53 36.40 17.41
C ALA A 351 14.44 37.14 16.60
N ALA A 352 14.12 36.61 15.42
CA ALA A 352 12.95 37.02 14.66
C ALA A 352 11.66 36.55 15.35
N THR A 353 10.54 37.15 14.97
CA THR A 353 9.19 36.63 15.23
C THR A 353 8.53 36.23 13.90
N ALA A 354 7.30 35.72 13.96
CA ALA A 354 6.51 35.44 12.75
C ALA A 354 6.25 36.68 11.88
N SER A 355 6.31 37.89 12.45
CA SER A 355 5.93 39.16 11.80
C SER A 355 7.01 40.23 11.81
N ALA A 356 8.11 40.05 12.54
CA ALA A 356 9.22 40.99 12.63
C ALA A 356 10.58 40.29 12.45
N ALA A 357 11.52 40.96 11.77
CA ALA A 357 12.89 40.50 11.70
C ALA A 357 13.58 40.63 13.08
N GLY A 358 14.61 39.81 13.29
CA GLY A 358 15.50 39.92 14.43
C GLY A 358 16.45 41.11 14.32
N ALA A 359 17.30 41.27 15.32
CA ALA A 359 18.38 42.26 15.31
C ALA A 359 19.72 41.56 15.03
N ALA A 360 20.53 42.13 14.14
CA ALA A 360 21.90 41.67 13.93
C ALA A 360 22.74 41.89 15.21
N GLY A 361 23.62 40.93 15.49
CA GLY A 361 24.70 41.08 16.47
C GLY A 361 26.03 40.94 15.73
N LEU A 362 26.89 40.03 16.20
CA LEU A 362 28.05 39.56 15.43
C LEU A 362 27.70 38.62 14.24
N VAL A 363 26.41 38.44 13.95
CA VAL A 363 25.89 37.57 12.88
C VAL A 363 24.70 38.22 12.16
N PRO A 364 24.41 37.85 10.89
CA PRO A 364 23.30 38.42 10.12
C PRO A 364 21.95 38.26 10.83
N ALA A 365 21.13 39.32 10.79
CA ALA A 365 19.79 39.29 11.39
C ALA A 365 18.91 38.19 10.76
N PRO A 366 18.21 37.36 11.55
CA PRO A 366 17.19 36.48 11.00
C PRO A 366 16.01 37.30 10.48
N ALA A 367 15.57 37.04 9.24
CA ALA A 367 14.41 37.71 8.65
C ALA A 367 13.10 37.33 9.37
N ALA A 368 12.04 38.11 9.19
CA ALA A 368 10.71 37.77 9.70
C ALA A 368 10.27 36.36 9.23
N GLY A 369 9.62 35.60 10.10
CA GLY A 369 9.24 34.21 9.83
C GLY A 369 10.37 33.17 10.02
N LYS A 370 11.56 33.57 10.46
CA LYS A 370 12.71 32.66 10.72
C LYS A 370 12.89 32.25 12.18
N GLN A 371 11.88 32.43 13.04
CA GLN A 371 11.95 32.12 14.48
C GLN A 371 12.24 30.65 14.85
N THR A 372 12.14 29.72 13.89
CA THR A 372 12.49 28.29 14.03
C THR A 372 13.77 27.89 13.28
N SER A 373 14.54 28.87 12.77
CA SER A 373 15.76 28.62 12.00
C SER A 373 17.03 28.72 12.86
N PHE A 374 18.06 27.97 12.50
CA PHE A 374 19.42 28.13 13.01
C PHE A 374 20.34 28.72 11.91
N LEU A 375 21.44 29.35 12.34
CA LEU A 375 22.46 29.87 11.45
C LEU A 375 23.48 28.76 11.14
N ARG A 376 23.76 28.53 9.85
CA ARG A 376 24.81 27.61 9.39
C ARG A 376 26.13 28.35 9.16
N GLY A 377 27.22 27.59 9.10
CA GLY A 377 28.57 28.13 8.84
C GLY A 377 28.77 28.80 7.48
N ASP A 378 27.81 28.65 6.55
CA ASP A 378 27.75 29.38 5.27
C ASP A 378 27.01 30.72 5.37
N GLY A 379 26.66 31.15 6.58
CA GLY A 379 25.94 32.41 6.85
C GLY A 379 24.44 32.36 6.61
N THR A 380 23.86 31.20 6.27
CA THR A 380 22.43 31.09 5.94
C THR A 380 21.56 30.64 7.12
N TRP A 381 20.35 31.21 7.22
CA TRP A 381 19.32 30.87 8.21
C TRP A 381 18.38 29.76 7.69
N VAL A 382 18.53 28.55 8.24
CA VAL A 382 17.86 27.33 7.79
C VAL A 382 16.99 26.74 8.91
N VAL A 383 15.76 26.36 8.59
CA VAL A 383 14.90 25.56 9.48
C VAL A 383 15.45 24.14 9.52
N PRO A 384 15.63 23.50 10.70
CA PRO A 384 15.99 22.10 10.78
C PRO A 384 14.97 21.25 9.99
N THR A 385 15.42 20.64 8.89
CA THR A 385 14.61 19.62 8.21
C THR A 385 14.40 18.48 9.19
N ASN A 386 13.14 18.16 9.49
CA ASN A 386 12.83 16.97 10.28
C ASN A 386 13.51 15.76 9.61
N THR A 387 14.45 15.13 10.32
CA THR A 387 15.15 13.96 9.80
C THR A 387 14.15 12.80 9.77
N THR A 388 13.55 12.59 8.59
CA THR A 388 12.60 11.51 8.32
C THR A 388 13.32 10.17 8.30
N TYR A 389 13.86 9.77 9.45
CA TYR A 389 14.22 8.39 9.74
C TYR A 389 12.98 7.54 9.53
N GLY A 390 13.09 6.52 8.67
CA GLY A 390 12.03 5.54 8.49
C GLY A 390 11.68 4.86 9.82
N LEU A 391 10.51 4.24 9.87
CA LEU A 391 10.19 3.33 10.97
C LEU A 391 11.12 2.11 10.89
N ALA A 392 11.55 1.61 12.05
CA ALA A 392 12.35 0.39 12.12
C ALA A 392 11.60 -0.79 11.49
N SER A 393 12.32 -1.62 10.74
CA SER A 393 11.79 -2.81 10.06
C SER A 393 12.73 -4.01 10.25
N THR A 394 12.35 -5.17 9.73
CA THR A 394 13.23 -6.35 9.63
C THR A 394 14.43 -6.16 8.70
N SER A 395 14.50 -5.06 7.94
CA SER A 395 15.54 -4.78 6.94
C SER A 395 16.28 -3.45 7.14
N ALA A 396 15.83 -2.58 8.06
CA ALA A 396 16.43 -1.26 8.28
C ALA A 396 16.27 -0.78 9.73
N ASN A 397 17.35 -0.20 10.26
CA ASN A 397 17.31 0.57 11.51
C ASN A 397 16.47 1.85 11.32
N GLY A 398 15.70 2.23 12.33
CA GLY A 398 14.79 3.36 12.24
C GLY A 398 14.15 3.73 13.58
N LEU A 399 13.16 4.63 13.54
CA LEU A 399 12.40 5.04 14.72
C LEU A 399 11.35 4.00 15.10
N LEU A 400 11.04 3.88 16.40
CA LEU A 400 9.90 3.10 16.86
C LEU A 400 8.59 3.81 16.48
N ARG A 401 7.52 3.06 16.21
CA ARG A 401 6.17 3.64 16.12
C ARG A 401 5.71 4.18 17.47
N GLN A 402 4.80 5.14 17.43
CA GLN A 402 4.06 5.57 18.62
C GLN A 402 3.38 4.38 19.32
N LEU A 403 3.45 4.37 20.65
CA LEU A 403 2.81 3.36 21.50
C LEU A 403 1.29 3.44 21.34
N ASN A 404 0.60 2.30 21.27
CA ASN A 404 -0.86 2.26 21.08
C ASN A 404 -1.68 2.50 22.36
N GLY A 405 -1.03 2.88 23.47
CA GLY A 405 -1.66 3.11 24.77
C GLY A 405 -1.99 1.85 25.58
N SER A 406 -1.70 0.64 25.08
CA SER A 406 -1.90 -0.61 25.82
C SER A 406 -0.60 -1.08 26.47
N THR A 407 -0.66 -1.43 27.76
CA THR A 407 0.43 -2.12 28.48
C THR A 407 0.48 -3.63 28.20
N SER A 408 -0.53 -4.18 27.52
CA SER A 408 -0.70 -5.62 27.24
C SER A 408 -0.47 -5.98 25.77
N ASN A 409 0.06 -5.06 24.96
CA ASN A 409 0.37 -5.29 23.54
C ASN A 409 1.88 -5.21 23.29
N PHE A 410 2.37 -5.97 22.31
CA PHE A 410 3.74 -5.92 21.83
C PHE A 410 3.78 -5.54 20.34
N MET A 411 4.91 -4.99 19.89
CA MET A 411 5.16 -4.72 18.47
C MET A 411 5.68 -5.97 17.76
N ARG A 412 5.04 -6.34 16.66
CA ARG A 412 5.54 -7.34 15.72
C ARG A 412 6.54 -6.71 14.74
N GLY A 413 7.38 -7.54 14.12
CA GLY A 413 8.41 -7.08 13.16
C GLY A 413 7.87 -6.45 11.87
N ASP A 414 6.56 -6.58 11.59
CA ASP A 414 5.86 -5.87 10.51
C ASP A 414 5.38 -4.45 10.90
N GLY A 415 5.69 -4.01 12.13
CA GLY A 415 5.31 -2.70 12.64
C GLY A 415 3.87 -2.61 13.16
N THR A 416 3.18 -3.73 13.38
CA THR A 416 1.84 -3.77 13.96
C THR A 416 1.85 -4.13 15.45
N TRP A 417 0.89 -3.60 16.20
CA TRP A 417 0.67 -3.96 17.61
C TRP A 417 -0.22 -5.20 17.71
N ALA A 418 0.20 -6.20 18.47
CA ALA A 418 -0.56 -7.42 18.76
C ALA A 418 -0.67 -7.67 20.27
N THR A 419 -1.70 -8.38 20.71
CA THR A 419 -1.73 -8.99 22.03
C THR A 419 -0.92 -10.29 22.02
N PRO A 420 -0.23 -10.67 23.12
CA PRO A 420 0.35 -11.99 23.25
C PRO A 420 -0.71 -13.08 23.03
N PRO A 421 -0.48 -14.08 22.17
CA PRO A 421 -1.41 -15.19 22.01
C PRO A 421 -1.50 -15.99 23.31
N ASN A 422 -2.71 -16.35 23.74
CA ASN A 422 -2.89 -17.22 24.89
C ASN A 422 -2.41 -18.63 24.54
N THR A 423 -1.35 -19.11 25.20
CA THR A 423 -0.74 -20.41 24.91
C THR A 423 -1.59 -21.56 25.45
N THR A 424 -2.64 -21.92 24.71
CA THR A 424 -3.48 -23.09 24.98
C THR A 424 -2.69 -24.37 24.66
N TYR A 425 -1.95 -24.88 25.65
CA TYR A 425 -1.30 -26.18 25.56
C TYR A 425 -2.35 -27.29 25.39
N ALA A 426 -2.15 -28.17 24.41
CA ALA A 426 -3.02 -29.33 24.21
C ALA A 426 -2.96 -30.29 25.41
N VAL A 427 -4.10 -30.86 25.81
CA VAL A 427 -4.14 -31.88 26.86
C VAL A 427 -3.44 -33.14 26.32
N ALA A 428 -2.44 -33.63 27.06
CA ALA A 428 -1.68 -34.82 26.67
C ALA A 428 -2.58 -36.07 26.67
N ASN A 429 -2.38 -36.91 25.66
CA ASN A 429 -3.04 -38.21 25.52
C ASN A 429 -1.99 -39.32 25.29
N GLU A 430 -2.39 -40.59 25.24
CA GLU A 430 -1.42 -41.71 25.15
C GLU A 430 -0.70 -41.84 23.80
N SER A 431 -1.06 -41.04 22.79
CA SER A 431 -0.40 -40.96 21.46
C SER A 431 0.04 -39.55 21.06
N THR A 432 -0.17 -38.51 21.88
CA THR A 432 0.24 -37.14 21.57
C THR A 432 0.73 -36.39 22.82
N ASN A 433 1.90 -35.77 22.70
CA ASN A 433 2.47 -34.89 23.73
C ASN A 433 1.57 -33.66 23.95
N GLY A 434 1.55 -33.18 25.19
CA GLY A 434 0.81 -31.99 25.60
C GLY A 434 1.51 -31.32 26.80
N LEU A 435 0.79 -31.07 27.90
CA LEU A 435 1.39 -30.65 29.18
C LEU A 435 2.38 -31.68 29.78
N MET A 436 2.43 -32.91 29.24
CA MET A 436 3.41 -33.97 29.56
C MET A 436 3.64 -34.82 28.30
N ALA A 437 4.65 -35.69 28.29
CA ALA A 437 4.87 -36.57 27.13
C ALA A 437 3.80 -37.68 27.07
N ALA A 438 3.53 -38.20 25.87
CA ALA A 438 2.56 -39.28 25.66
C ALA A 438 2.93 -40.55 26.45
N ALA A 439 4.24 -40.85 26.59
CA ALA A 439 4.76 -41.94 27.39
C ALA A 439 4.48 -41.76 28.90
N ASP A 440 4.69 -40.55 29.43
CA ASP A 440 4.36 -40.21 30.82
C ASP A 440 2.86 -40.33 31.06
N LYS A 441 2.06 -39.81 30.12
CA LYS A 441 0.60 -39.87 30.17
C LYS A 441 0.09 -41.31 30.19
N LYS A 442 0.66 -42.20 29.37
CA LYS A 442 0.37 -43.64 29.37
C LYS A 442 0.78 -44.30 30.69
N THR A 443 1.94 -43.93 31.25
CA THR A 443 2.43 -44.43 32.55
C THR A 443 1.52 -44.02 33.70
N VAL A 444 1.13 -42.75 33.77
CA VAL A 444 0.16 -42.23 34.75
C VAL A 444 -1.21 -42.89 34.58
N ASN A 445 -1.70 -43.02 33.34
CA ASN A 445 -2.97 -43.71 33.05
C ASN A 445 -2.94 -45.19 33.44
N ARG A 446 -1.79 -45.88 33.42
CA ARG A 446 -1.62 -47.25 33.93
C ARG A 446 -1.67 -47.31 35.46
N LEU A 447 -1.20 -46.27 36.15
CA LEU A 447 -1.11 -46.22 37.61
C LEU A 447 -2.42 -45.79 38.31
N ILE A 448 -3.18 -44.84 37.74
CA ILE A 448 -4.36 -44.26 38.40
C ILE A 448 -5.70 -44.96 38.12
N GLY A 449 -5.77 -45.77 37.06
CA GLY A 449 -7.00 -46.48 36.69
C GLY A 449 -7.02 -47.92 37.22
N VAL A 450 -8.21 -48.51 37.25
CA VAL A 450 -8.45 -49.89 37.70
C VAL A 450 -9.14 -50.67 36.58
N ASN A 451 -8.67 -51.89 36.28
CA ASN A 451 -9.39 -52.84 35.43
C ASN A 451 -10.36 -53.68 36.25
N THR A 452 -11.52 -54.03 35.71
CA THR A 452 -12.47 -54.96 36.34
C THR A 452 -12.54 -56.27 35.56
N VAL A 453 -12.54 -57.40 36.27
CA VAL A 453 -12.61 -58.75 35.68
C VAL A 453 -13.50 -59.68 36.50
N THR A 454 -14.00 -60.75 35.87
CA THR A 454 -14.78 -61.82 36.52
C THR A 454 -14.04 -63.17 36.56
N THR A 455 -12.81 -63.23 36.03
CA THR A 455 -11.92 -64.40 36.06
C THR A 455 -10.47 -63.94 36.23
N LEU A 456 -9.58 -64.84 36.61
CA LEU A 456 -8.14 -64.60 36.63
C LEU A 456 -7.43 -64.97 35.31
N ALA A 457 -8.18 -65.32 34.26
CA ALA A 457 -7.62 -65.71 32.97
C ALA A 457 -7.38 -64.48 32.07
N ASN A 458 -6.21 -64.43 31.43
CA ASN A 458 -5.80 -63.37 30.50
C ASN A 458 -5.95 -61.94 31.10
N LEU A 459 -5.45 -61.76 32.33
CA LEU A 459 -5.57 -60.52 33.09
C LEU A 459 -5.07 -59.30 32.29
N PRO A 460 -5.87 -58.22 32.18
CA PRO A 460 -5.55 -57.07 31.32
C PRO A 460 -4.45 -56.19 31.94
N ILE A 461 -3.33 -56.07 31.22
CA ILE A 461 -2.12 -55.34 31.63
C ILE A 461 -2.20 -53.81 31.45
N THR A 462 -3.33 -53.28 30.98
CA THR A 462 -3.52 -51.85 30.66
C THR A 462 -3.56 -50.94 31.90
N LYS A 463 -3.72 -51.53 33.10
CA LYS A 463 -3.72 -50.88 34.42
C LYS A 463 -2.93 -51.74 35.39
N ARG A 464 -2.23 -51.12 36.34
CA ARG A 464 -1.54 -51.81 37.45
C ARG A 464 -2.55 -52.46 38.40
N SER A 465 -3.64 -51.77 38.70
CA SER A 465 -4.66 -52.23 39.64
C SER A 465 -5.78 -52.97 38.94
N ILE A 466 -6.20 -54.11 39.49
CA ILE A 466 -7.31 -54.92 38.99
C ILE A 466 -8.24 -55.29 40.15
N THR A 467 -9.56 -55.20 39.94
CA THR A 467 -10.58 -55.78 40.83
C THR A 467 -11.19 -57.00 40.15
N ALA A 468 -11.09 -58.17 40.80
CA ALA A 468 -11.58 -59.44 40.28
C ALA A 468 -12.76 -59.97 41.13
N THR A 469 -13.95 -60.07 40.55
CA THR A 469 -15.13 -60.65 41.23
C THR A 469 -15.27 -62.11 40.82
N LEU A 470 -15.00 -63.05 41.73
CA LEU A 470 -14.82 -64.47 41.39
C LEU A 470 -15.92 -65.34 42.00
N SER A 471 -16.69 -66.04 41.16
CA SER A 471 -17.72 -67.00 41.61
C SER A 471 -17.24 -68.45 41.72
N ALA A 472 -16.09 -68.77 41.13
CA ALA A 472 -15.45 -70.07 41.15
C ALA A 472 -13.93 -69.93 40.92
N ALA A 473 -13.19 -71.03 41.10
CA ALA A 473 -11.77 -71.10 40.74
C ALA A 473 -11.59 -70.93 39.22
N THR A 474 -10.59 -70.15 38.82
CA THR A 474 -10.29 -69.89 37.39
C THR A 474 -8.79 -70.01 37.11
N THR A 475 -8.41 -70.34 35.88
CA THR A 475 -6.99 -70.42 35.49
C THR A 475 -6.35 -69.03 35.57
N LEU A 476 -5.39 -68.84 36.47
CA LEU A 476 -4.63 -67.60 36.56
C LEU A 476 -3.66 -67.47 35.38
N SER A 477 -3.81 -66.42 34.58
CA SER A 477 -2.84 -66.05 33.54
C SER A 477 -2.89 -64.55 33.23
N VAL A 478 -1.77 -63.97 32.78
CA VAL A 478 -1.69 -62.56 32.36
C VAL A 478 -1.69 -62.42 30.84
N ALA A 479 -2.20 -61.29 30.33
CA ALA A 479 -2.11 -60.95 28.91
C ALA A 479 -0.65 -60.73 28.48
N SER A 480 -0.34 -61.04 27.21
CA SER A 480 1.00 -60.88 26.66
C SER A 480 1.41 -59.41 26.52
N GLY A 481 2.71 -59.13 26.69
CA GLY A 481 3.29 -57.80 26.53
C GLY A 481 3.58 -57.03 27.82
N MET A 482 3.38 -57.63 28.99
CA MET A 482 3.82 -57.08 30.28
C MET A 482 5.35 -56.95 30.32
N GLN A 483 5.88 -55.76 30.60
CA GLN A 483 7.32 -55.48 30.51
C GLN A 483 8.08 -55.91 31.78
N ILE A 484 9.40 -56.12 31.66
CA ILE A 484 10.25 -56.46 32.81
C ILE A 484 10.22 -55.30 33.82
N GLY A 485 10.01 -55.63 35.09
CA GLY A 485 9.82 -54.67 36.17
C GLY A 485 8.37 -54.19 36.36
N GLU A 486 7.45 -54.50 35.45
CA GLU A 486 6.02 -54.21 35.67
C GLU A 486 5.38 -55.18 36.67
N GLU A 487 4.29 -54.71 37.26
CA GLU A 487 3.56 -55.37 38.35
C GLU A 487 2.05 -55.20 38.12
N LEU A 488 1.27 -56.21 38.48
CA LEU A 488 -0.18 -56.15 38.65
C LEU A 488 -0.55 -56.39 40.11
N MET A 489 -1.49 -55.60 40.63
CA MET A 489 -2.09 -55.73 41.96
C MET A 489 -3.56 -56.07 41.78
N ILE A 490 -3.94 -57.33 42.03
CA ILE A 490 -5.28 -57.85 41.82
C ILE A 490 -5.98 -58.07 43.17
N ARG A 491 -6.97 -57.24 43.48
CA ARG A 491 -7.89 -57.46 44.60
C ARG A 491 -8.99 -58.42 44.17
N CYS A 492 -8.99 -59.62 44.72
CA CYS A 492 -9.97 -60.65 44.45
C CYS A 492 -11.09 -60.62 45.50
N VAL A 493 -12.34 -60.66 45.06
CA VAL A 493 -13.56 -60.70 45.88
C VAL A 493 -14.33 -61.98 45.53
N PRO A 494 -14.27 -63.03 46.36
CA PRO A 494 -15.01 -64.26 46.14
C PRO A 494 -16.50 -64.08 46.45
N SER A 495 -17.40 -64.54 45.57
CA SER A 495 -18.84 -64.64 45.88
C SER A 495 -19.25 -66.02 46.41
N ALA A 496 -18.31 -66.96 46.46
CA ALA A 496 -18.48 -68.33 46.95
C ALA A 496 -17.17 -68.82 47.59
N ALA A 497 -17.19 -69.97 48.26
CA ALA A 497 -15.98 -70.64 48.74
C ALA A 497 -15.44 -71.64 47.69
N PHE A 498 -14.16 -71.58 47.37
CA PHE A 498 -13.48 -72.46 46.41
C PHE A 498 -11.96 -72.48 46.62
N THR A 499 -11.28 -73.52 46.14
CA THR A 499 -9.81 -73.57 46.13
C THR A 499 -9.28 -72.96 44.84
N GLN A 500 -8.71 -71.76 44.91
CA GLN A 500 -8.09 -71.10 43.77
C GLN A 500 -6.65 -71.59 43.59
N ALA A 501 -6.35 -72.24 42.46
CA ALA A 501 -5.00 -72.67 42.12
C ALA A 501 -4.10 -71.46 41.79
N ILE A 502 -2.85 -71.51 42.24
CA ILE A 502 -1.82 -70.51 41.95
C ILE A 502 -0.69 -71.21 41.17
N PRO A 503 -0.41 -70.82 39.92
CA PRO A 503 0.52 -71.55 39.07
C PRO A 503 1.97 -71.36 39.54
N ASN A 504 2.69 -72.48 39.65
CA ASN A 504 4.08 -72.55 40.09
C ASN A 504 4.94 -73.38 39.12
N SER A 505 4.73 -73.18 37.81
CA SER A 505 5.47 -73.86 36.75
C SER A 505 5.48 -73.08 35.43
N GLY A 506 6.42 -73.43 34.54
CA GLY A 506 6.49 -72.92 33.16
C GLY A 506 6.86 -71.44 33.05
N ALA A 507 5.86 -70.57 33.11
CA ALA A 507 6.00 -69.11 33.06
C ALA A 507 5.82 -68.44 34.43
N TYR A 508 5.32 -69.17 35.44
CA TYR A 508 4.94 -68.64 36.74
C TYR A 508 5.74 -69.31 37.86
N VAL A 509 6.12 -68.53 38.86
CA VAL A 509 6.71 -68.98 40.14
C VAL A 509 5.86 -68.41 41.26
N SER A 510 5.44 -69.24 42.22
CA SER A 510 4.61 -68.81 43.35
C SER A 510 5.41 -68.74 44.63
N MET A 511 5.32 -67.59 45.31
CA MET A 511 5.92 -67.31 46.61
C MET A 511 4.98 -67.68 47.78
N SER A 512 3.69 -67.93 47.51
CA SER A 512 2.65 -68.20 48.52
C SER A 512 2.00 -69.58 48.40
N GLY A 513 2.71 -70.56 47.83
CA GLY A 513 2.22 -71.93 47.65
C GLY A 513 1.39 -72.14 46.37
N THR A 514 0.81 -73.33 46.22
CA THR A 514 0.16 -73.78 44.97
C THR A 514 -1.35 -73.50 44.89
N SER A 515 -1.97 -73.06 45.98
CA SER A 515 -3.40 -72.71 46.03
C SER A 515 -3.76 -71.91 47.27
N ILE A 516 -4.86 -71.16 47.20
CA ILE A 516 -5.51 -70.45 48.32
C ILE A 516 -6.96 -70.92 48.46
N ILE A 517 -7.46 -71.04 49.70
CA ILE A 517 -8.86 -71.41 49.99
C ILE A 517 -9.66 -70.12 50.20
N THR A 518 -10.62 -69.86 49.32
CA THR A 518 -11.45 -68.66 49.40
C THR A 518 -12.69 -68.89 50.28
N THR A 519 -13.19 -67.84 50.89
CA THR A 519 -14.51 -67.81 51.55
C THR A 519 -15.35 -66.70 50.92
N ALA A 520 -16.66 -66.91 50.78
CA ALA A 520 -17.56 -65.90 50.23
C ALA A 520 -17.44 -64.57 51.01
N ASN A 521 -17.28 -63.47 50.28
CA ASN A 521 -17.10 -62.11 50.78
C ASN A 521 -15.84 -61.85 51.64
N LYS A 522 -14.85 -62.77 51.69
CA LYS A 522 -13.51 -62.50 52.23
C LYS A 522 -12.53 -62.16 51.09
N PRO A 523 -12.06 -60.90 50.95
CA PRO A 523 -11.11 -60.55 49.90
C PRO A 523 -9.73 -61.17 50.12
N PHE A 524 -9.02 -61.36 49.02
CA PHE A 524 -7.59 -61.70 49.03
C PHE A 524 -6.88 -60.94 47.91
N GLU A 525 -5.59 -60.65 48.07
CA GLU A 525 -4.81 -59.88 47.10
C GLU A 525 -3.73 -60.76 46.46
N ILE A 526 -3.68 -60.71 45.13
CA ILE A 526 -2.62 -61.33 44.33
C ILE A 526 -1.74 -60.19 43.77
N ASN A 527 -0.44 -60.28 43.98
CA ASN A 527 0.55 -59.48 43.30
C ASN A 527 1.24 -60.36 42.24
N ILE A 528 1.37 -59.85 41.00
CA ILE A 528 2.10 -60.52 39.92
C ILE A 528 3.18 -59.57 39.39
N TRP A 529 4.45 -59.96 39.52
CA TRP A 529 5.61 -59.16 39.08
C TRP A 529 6.36 -59.83 37.92
N CYS A 530 6.58 -59.10 36.84
CA CYS A 530 7.30 -59.56 35.65
C CYS A 530 8.82 -59.40 35.85
N TYR A 531 9.47 -60.42 36.38
CA TYR A 531 10.90 -60.36 36.73
C TYR A 531 11.85 -60.63 35.55
N ALA A 532 11.34 -61.28 34.49
CA ALA A 532 12.03 -61.47 33.21
C ALA A 532 10.99 -61.59 32.09
N SER A 533 11.38 -61.44 30.82
CA SER A 533 10.44 -61.40 29.70
C SER A 533 9.57 -62.67 29.64
N GLY A 534 8.26 -62.51 29.82
CA GLY A 534 7.31 -63.63 29.86
C GLY A 534 7.44 -64.53 31.10
N LYS A 535 8.05 -64.05 32.19
CA LYS A 535 8.24 -64.79 33.45
C LYS A 535 7.74 -63.98 34.65
N TYR A 536 6.91 -64.62 35.46
CA TYR A 536 6.10 -63.93 36.47
C TYR A 536 6.28 -64.55 37.86
N SER A 537 6.57 -63.72 38.85
CA SER A 537 6.53 -64.09 40.27
C SER A 537 5.16 -63.72 40.82
N ILE A 538 4.53 -64.63 41.56
CA ILE A 538 3.22 -64.44 42.18
C ILE A 538 3.37 -64.46 43.70
N ALA A 539 2.90 -63.41 44.36
CA ALA A 539 2.66 -63.42 45.80
C ALA A 539 1.14 -63.31 46.05
N VAL A 540 0.64 -64.07 47.01
CA VAL A 540 -0.76 -64.01 47.47
C VAL A 540 -0.77 -63.70 48.95
N LYS A 541 -1.66 -62.78 49.38
CA LYS A 541 -1.97 -62.51 50.78
C LYS A 541 -3.49 -62.51 50.99
N GLU A 542 -3.95 -63.20 52.03
CA GLU A 542 -5.32 -63.05 52.55
C GLU A 542 -5.48 -61.72 53.29
N GLN A 543 -6.64 -61.06 53.15
CA GLN A 543 -6.94 -59.91 53.98
C GLN A 543 -7.41 -60.40 55.36
N ASP A 544 -6.64 -60.04 56.40
CA ASP A 544 -6.85 -60.41 57.81
C ASP A 544 -8.24 -59.96 58.34
#